data_AF-A0A915JBJ2-F1
#
_entry.id   AF-A0A915JBJ2-F1
#
_cell.length_a   1.000
_cell.length_b   1.000
_cell.length_c   1.000
_cell.angle_alpha   90.00
_cell.angle_beta   90.00
_cell.angle_gamma   90.00
#
_symmetry.space_group_name_H-M   'P 1'
#
loop_
_entity.id
_entity.type
_entity.pdbx_description
1 polymer ?
#
loop_
_entity_poly.entity_id
_entity_poly.type
_entity_poly.pdbx_seq_one_letter_code
_entity_poly.pdbx_strand_id
1 'polypeptide(L)'
;MGLCHQQGAQHVNILMTMKLESEGYPVRAQTAEQKCEYEMEVYHWENILLDPSKILKTPGKRASAKLMLNSFWAKLGQCNNMDKTIIGNRPKEYFELVMNVANIIKN
;
A
#
# COMPACT_ATOMS: atom_id res chain seq x y z
N MET A 1 24.43 -3.81 -0.97
CA MET A 1 23.22 -3.08 -0.50
C MET A 1 22.16 -2.86 -1.59
N GLY A 2 22.21 -3.53 -2.76
CA GLY A 2 21.28 -3.24 -3.89
C GLY A 2 19.97 -4.05 -3.96
N LEU A 3 19.82 -5.13 -3.18
CA LEU A 3 18.68 -6.06 -3.31
C LEU A 3 17.46 -5.67 -2.46
N CYS A 4 17.64 -4.99 -1.33
CA CYS A 4 16.54 -4.65 -0.41
C CYS A 4 15.68 -3.49 -0.96
N HIS A 5 16.29 -2.49 -1.59
CA HIS A 5 15.57 -1.35 -2.18
C HIS A 5 14.72 -1.72 -3.40
N GLN A 6 15.07 -2.76 -4.16
CA GLN A 6 14.30 -3.19 -5.33
C GLN A 6 13.01 -3.93 -4.97
N GLN A 7 12.97 -4.60 -3.81
CA GLN A 7 11.81 -5.39 -3.41
C GLN A 7 10.57 -4.51 -3.12
N GLY A 8 10.74 -3.35 -2.49
CA GLY A 8 9.61 -2.47 -2.14
C GLY A 8 8.86 -1.95 -3.37
N ALA A 9 9.58 -1.51 -4.41
CA ALA A 9 8.98 -1.02 -5.65
C ALA A 9 8.21 -2.12 -6.39
N GLN A 10 8.72 -3.36 -6.38
CA GLN A 10 8.03 -4.51 -7.00
C GLN A 10 6.68 -4.81 -6.35
N HIS A 11 6.58 -4.73 -5.02
CA HIS A 11 5.31 -4.96 -4.31
C HIS A 11 4.26 -3.89 -4.63
N VAL A 12 4.68 -2.61 -4.71
CA VAL A 12 3.79 -1.51 -5.11
C VAL A 12 3.24 -1.75 -6.51
N ASN A 13 4.11 -2.11 -7.46
CA ASN A 13 3.69 -2.36 -8.84
C ASN A 13 2.68 -3.52 -8.92
N ILE A 14 2.93 -4.62 -8.22
CA ILE A 14 2.01 -5.77 -8.15
C ILE A 14 0.63 -5.34 -7.61
N LEU A 15 0.60 -4.58 -6.52
CA LEU A 15 -0.65 -4.10 -5.92
C LEU A 15 -1.39 -3.13 -6.84
N MET A 16 -0.65 -2.28 -7.55
CA MET A 16 -1.20 -1.33 -8.51
C MET A 16 -1.78 -2.05 -9.74
N THR A 17 -1.07 -3.03 -10.31
CA THR A 17 -1.57 -3.91 -11.38
C THR A 17 -2.87 -4.59 -10.95
N MET A 18 -2.87 -5.26 -9.79
CA MET A 18 -4.08 -5.94 -9.29
C MET A 18 -5.25 -4.99 -9.10
N LYS A 19 -5.00 -3.77 -8.62
CA LYS A 19 -6.03 -2.74 -8.46
C LYS A 19 -6.61 -2.35 -9.82
N LEU A 20 -5.75 -2.04 -10.79
CA LEU A 20 -6.16 -1.59 -12.14
C LEU A 20 -6.92 -2.69 -12.89
N GLU A 21 -6.41 -3.93 -12.88
CA GLU A 21 -7.07 -5.08 -13.48
C GLU A 21 -8.46 -5.33 -12.86
N SER A 22 -8.57 -5.21 -11.53
CA SER A 22 -9.84 -5.41 -10.81
C SER A 22 -10.82 -4.23 -10.94
N GLU A 23 -10.35 -3.05 -11.36
CA GLU A 23 -11.19 -1.88 -11.60
C GLU A 23 -11.92 -1.97 -12.95
N GLY A 24 -11.31 -2.68 -13.89
CA GLY A 24 -11.81 -2.81 -15.26
C GLY A 24 -11.51 -1.58 -16.11
N TYR A 25 -11.89 -1.62 -17.38
CA TYR A 25 -11.74 -0.48 -18.26
C TYR A 25 -12.62 0.71 -17.82
N PRO A 26 -12.12 1.96 -17.97
CA PRO A 26 -12.90 3.15 -17.66
C PRO A 26 -14.07 3.32 -18.64
N VAL A 27 -15.08 4.10 -18.25
CA VAL A 27 -16.28 4.34 -19.08
C VAL A 27 -15.94 4.91 -20.46
N ARG A 28 -14.84 5.66 -20.58
CA ARG A 28 -14.33 6.22 -21.85
C ARG A 28 -13.75 5.17 -22.82
N ALA A 29 -13.45 3.96 -22.36
CA ALA A 29 -12.80 2.91 -23.14
C ALA A 29 -13.77 1.76 -23.46
N GLN A 30 -14.59 1.96 -24.50
CA GLN A 30 -15.58 0.99 -24.96
C GLN A 30 -15.09 0.22 -26.20
N THR A 31 -14.38 0.88 -27.11
CA THR A 31 -13.85 0.24 -28.33
C THR A 31 -12.50 -0.42 -28.08
N ALA A 32 -12.07 -1.28 -29.00
CA ALA A 32 -10.77 -1.96 -28.89
C ALA A 32 -9.59 -0.97 -28.92
N GLU A 33 -9.71 0.08 -29.73
CA GLU A 33 -8.70 1.14 -29.86
C GLU A 33 -8.56 1.93 -28.56
N GLN A 34 -9.67 2.31 -27.93
CA GLN A 34 -9.66 3.05 -26.67
C GLN A 34 -9.13 2.22 -25.50
N LYS A 35 -9.32 0.90 -25.52
CA LYS A 35 -8.75 -0.02 -24.53
C LYS A 35 -7.23 -0.11 -24.69
N CYS A 36 -6.75 -0.21 -25.93
CA CYS A 36 -5.32 -0.17 -26.24
C CYS A 36 -4.70 1.17 -25.80
N GLU A 37 -5.37 2.29 -26.09
CA GLU A 37 -4.93 3.62 -25.65
C GLU A 37 -4.83 3.71 -24.12
N TYR A 38 -5.84 3.18 -23.39
CA TYR A 38 -5.78 3.10 -21.93
C TYR A 38 -4.59 2.29 -21.41
N GLU A 39 -4.31 1.13 -22.01
CA GLU A 39 -3.15 0.29 -21.64
C GLU A 39 -1.82 1.01 -21.91
N MET A 40 -1.72 1.70 -23.05
CA MET A 40 -0.55 2.52 -23.39
C MET A 40 -0.34 3.69 -22.43
N GLU A 41 -1.41 4.38 -22.04
CA GLU A 41 -1.34 5.45 -21.04
C GLU A 41 -0.85 4.91 -19.69
N VAL A 42 -1.41 3.80 -19.22
CA VAL A 42 -0.99 3.17 -17.95
C VAL A 42 0.49 2.79 -18.02
N TYR A 43 0.93 2.19 -19.12
CA TYR A 43 2.34 1.85 -19.31
C TYR A 43 3.23 3.10 -19.35
N HIS A 44 2.82 4.16 -20.04
CA HIS A 44 3.61 5.39 -20.14
C HIS A 44 3.81 6.08 -18.79
N TRP A 45 2.75 6.17 -17.97
CA TRP A 45 2.79 6.92 -16.71
C TRP A 45 3.29 6.09 -15.52
N GLU A 46 2.86 4.83 -15.43
CA GLU A 46 3.14 3.97 -14.27
C GLU A 46 4.24 2.93 -14.55
N ASN A 47 4.64 2.76 -15.82
CA ASN A 47 5.56 1.70 -16.27
C ASN A 47 5.05 0.29 -15.90
N ILE A 48 3.74 0.11 -15.99
CA ILE A 48 3.04 -1.15 -15.68
C ILE A 48 2.42 -1.70 -16.96
N LEU A 49 2.73 -2.96 -17.26
CA LEU A 49 2.05 -3.71 -18.32
C LEU A 49 0.82 -4.40 -17.72
N LEU A 50 -0.36 -4.10 -18.26
CA LEU A 50 -1.61 -4.75 -17.90
C LEU A 50 -1.86 -5.96 -18.81
N ASP A 51 -2.53 -6.99 -18.27
CA ASP A 51 -2.99 -8.14 -19.03
C ASP A 51 -4.47 -7.95 -19.40
N PRO A 52 -4.82 -7.72 -20.69
CA PRO A 52 -6.19 -7.48 -21.12
C PRO A 52 -7.17 -8.58 -20.71
N SER A 53 -6.69 -9.82 -20.56
CA SER A 53 -7.51 -10.96 -20.14
C SER A 53 -7.92 -10.92 -18.67
N LYS A 54 -7.19 -10.16 -17.84
CA LYS A 54 -7.43 -10.01 -16.40
C LYS A 54 -8.18 -8.73 -16.04
N ILE A 55 -8.32 -7.80 -16.98
CA ILE A 55 -9.06 -6.55 -16.78
C ILE A 55 -10.56 -6.86 -16.70
N LEU A 56 -11.03 -7.12 -15.49
CA LEU A 56 -12.41 -7.43 -15.17
C LEU A 56 -12.83 -6.74 -13.89
N LYS A 57 -13.91 -5.94 -13.98
CA LYS A 57 -14.46 -5.19 -12.85
C LYS A 57 -14.91 -6.14 -11.74
N THR A 58 -14.09 -6.25 -10.70
CA THR A 58 -14.29 -7.12 -9.54
C THR A 58 -14.19 -6.30 -8.26
N PRO A 59 -15.32 -5.84 -7.69
CA PRO A 59 -15.31 -4.87 -6.59
C PRO A 59 -14.58 -5.38 -5.35
N GLY A 60 -14.69 -6.67 -5.01
CA GLY A 60 -13.98 -7.27 -3.87
C GLY A 60 -12.46 -7.25 -4.03
N LYS A 61 -11.94 -7.73 -5.16
CA LYS A 61 -10.50 -7.71 -5.44
C LYS A 61 -9.93 -6.29 -5.47
N ARG A 62 -10.68 -5.35 -6.08
CA ARG A 62 -10.31 -3.94 -6.09
C ARG A 62 -10.22 -3.37 -4.67
N ALA A 63 -11.19 -3.66 -3.81
CA ALA A 63 -11.18 -3.20 -2.42
C ALA A 63 -9.97 -3.74 -1.66
N SER A 64 -9.66 -5.03 -1.79
CA SER A 64 -8.49 -5.65 -1.16
C SER A 64 -7.18 -5.06 -1.68
N ALA A 65 -7.00 -4.94 -3.00
CA ALA A 65 -5.80 -4.36 -3.60
C ALA A 65 -5.60 -2.89 -3.18
N LYS A 66 -6.68 -2.09 -3.17
CA LYS A 66 -6.64 -0.70 -2.71
C LYS A 66 -6.30 -0.60 -1.22
N LEU A 67 -6.87 -1.46 -0.38
CA LEU A 67 -6.59 -1.48 1.06
C LEU A 67 -5.12 -1.81 1.32
N MET A 68 -4.60 -2.84 0.65
CA MET A 68 -3.18 -3.22 0.75
C MET A 68 -2.26 -2.09 0.31
N LEU A 69 -2.55 -1.44 -0.83
CA LEU A 69 -1.75 -0.33 -1.34
C LEU A 69 -1.74 0.86 -0.37
N ASN A 70 -2.91 1.28 0.14
CA ASN A 70 -3.01 2.37 1.10
C ASN A 70 -2.29 2.05 2.43
N SER A 71 -2.44 0.81 2.91
CA SER A 71 -1.78 0.37 4.14
C SER A 71 -0.26 0.30 3.98
N PHE A 72 0.20 -0.09 2.80
CA PHE A 72 1.62 -0.16 2.48
C PHE A 72 2.25 1.23 2.50
N TRP A 73 1.65 2.20 1.80
CA TRP A 73 2.12 3.58 1.83
C TRP A 73 2.07 4.21 3.22
N ALA A 74 1.01 3.93 3.99
CA ALA A 74 0.91 4.37 5.38
C ALA A 74 2.04 3.80 6.25
N LYS A 75 2.43 2.53 6.03
CA LYS A 75 3.52 1.90 6.76
C LYS A 75 4.88 2.52 6.42
N LEU A 76 5.11 2.86 5.16
CA LEU A 76 6.34 3.54 4.72
C LEU A 76 6.46 4.96 5.27
N GLY A 77 5.33 5.65 5.44
CA GLY A 77 5.27 6.97 6.06
C GLY A 77 5.15 6.97 7.58
N GLN A 78 5.23 5.81 8.24
CA GLN A 78 5.03 5.73 9.68
C GLN A 78 6.21 6.37 10.43
N CYS A 79 5.90 7.24 11.40
CA CYS A 79 6.91 7.82 12.28
C CYS A 79 7.67 6.74 13.06
N ASN A 80 8.99 6.89 13.19
CA ASN A 80 9.82 5.95 13.94
C ASN A 80 9.51 5.95 15.45
N ASN A 81 9.10 7.11 15.99
CA ASN A 81 8.75 7.29 17.39
C ASN A 81 7.24 7.47 17.54
N MET A 82 6.50 6.37 17.50
CA MET A 82 5.06 6.35 17.77
C MET A 82 4.82 6.12 19.25
N ASP A 83 3.86 6.86 19.82
CA ASP A 83 3.41 6.65 21.19
C ASP A 83 2.89 5.22 21.37
N LYS A 84 3.28 4.60 22.47
CA LYS A 84 2.85 3.25 22.86
C LYS A 84 1.96 3.36 24.07
N THR A 85 0.72 2.88 23.95
CA THR A 85 -0.21 2.79 25.08
C THR A 85 -0.18 1.37 25.64
N ILE A 86 0.07 1.23 26.94
CA ILE A 86 0.02 -0.05 27.66
C ILE A 86 -1.10 0.06 28.69
N ILE A 87 -2.01 -0.92 28.69
CA ILE A 87 -3.07 -1.02 29.70
C ILE A 87 -2.50 -1.84 30.85
N GLY A 88 -2.20 -1.16 31.97
CA GLY A 88 -1.69 -1.80 33.19
C GLY A 88 -2.82 -2.09 34.16
N ASN A 89 -2.79 -3.29 34.77
CA ASN A 89 -3.77 -3.69 35.78
C ASN A 89 -3.15 -3.74 37.19
N ARG A 90 -1.83 -3.53 37.30
CA ARG A 90 -1.10 -3.59 38.57
C ARG A 90 -0.30 -2.31 38.79
N PRO A 91 -0.28 -1.75 40.02
CA PRO A 91 0.51 -0.57 40.34
C PRO A 91 2.00 -0.71 39.99
N LYS A 92 2.57 -1.92 40.11
CA LYS A 92 3.96 -2.21 39.75
C LYS A 92 4.28 -1.89 38.29
N GLU A 93 3.37 -2.22 37.37
CA GLU A 93 3.54 -1.98 35.93
C GLU A 93 3.57 -0.48 35.60
N TYR A 94 2.79 0.30 36.34
CA TYR A 94 2.80 1.77 36.22
C TYR A 94 4.14 2.35 36.67
N PHE A 95 4.64 1.96 37.84
CA PHE A 95 5.93 2.46 38.34
C PHE A 95 7.10 2.06 37.45
N GLU A 96 7.10 0.83 36.92
CA GLU A 96 8.10 0.38 35.95
C GLU A 96 8.06 1.20 34.65
N LEU A 97 6.87 1.56 34.16
CA LEU A 97 6.72 2.34 32.93
C LEU A 97 7.24 3.77 33.08
N VAL A 98 6.86 4.45 34.18
CA VAL A 98 7.19 5.86 34.43
C VAL A 98 8.65 6.05 34.84
N MET A 99 9.20 5.13 35.62
CA MET A 99 10.56 5.25 36.16
C MET A 99 11.65 4.71 35.20
N ASN A 100 11.26 4.14 34.05
CA ASN A 100 12.22 3.64 33.08
C ASN A 100 12.84 4.77 32.26
N VAL A 101 14.14 4.98 32.44
CA VAL A 101 14.96 5.99 31.76
C VAL A 101 14.93 5.83 30.23
N ALA A 102 14.69 4.61 29.71
CA ALA A 102 14.56 4.36 28.27
C ALA A 102 13.27 4.94 27.66
N ASN A 103 12.27 5.28 28.48
CA ASN A 103 11.02 5.90 28.04
C ASN A 103 11.07 7.43 28.08
N ILE A 104 12.20 8.03 28.44
CA ILE A 104 12.37 9.49 28.41
C ILE A 104 12.52 9.93 26.95
N ILE A 105 11.52 10.66 26.46
CA ILE A 105 11.53 11.26 25.12
C ILE A 105 12.64 12.33 25.10
N LYS A 106 13.70 12.10 24.32
CA LYS A 106 14.75 13.09 24.08
C LYS A 106 14.20 14.14 23.12
N ASN A 107 14.06 15.37 23.61
CA ASN A 107 13.65 16.54 22.82
C ASN A 107 14.82 17.06 21.98
#